data_AF-A0A919XYZ0-F1
#
_entry.id   AF-A0A919XYZ0-F1
#
_cell.length_a   1.000
_cell.length_b   1.000
_cell.length_c   1.000
_cell.angle_alpha   90.00
_cell.angle_beta   90.00
_cell.angle_gamma   90.00
#
_symmetry.space_group_name_H-M   'P 1'
#
loop_
_entity.id
_entity.type
_entity.pdbx_description
1 polymer ?
#
loop_
_entity_poly.entity_id
_entity_poly.type
_entity_poly.pdbx_seq_one_letter_code
_entity_poly.pdbx_strand_id
1 'polypeptide(L)'
;MMNRLPRIRRPLSGTMKLMLCLCLVSPGFLAIPSFAVHNLGGAMNLVSHAAAAAPANESIAPESLRHFAADTISKLSEQTPFQSWAGASTLIEPLGPGTRSWLVTIYRPSFASSATSSPVQIGYLIISAAPQGLYKLIEYGTGPDSLYSTNLASEPLVFAGSSLTIMPVYGGPLLAAWRVTDEGSGGATGLSAEYLDAQSGEALPETDTTWNLQSGKYNPPSGAYGSDNAEALFPGNTTAAGEYFNPYDNILWMAADAKQLTPEDVLTALDQKHSLVFAASGNDRTYRFPLPIYGYQTWDAASAITRAATEPTTAPAVYVLTGNGEGSSSRWISLDAIADGGSFHPLP
;
A
#
# COMPACT_ATOMS: atom_id res chain seq x y z
N MET A 1 -38.67 42.01 -26.84
CA MET A 1 -39.08 42.97 -25.80
C MET A 1 -39.25 42.18 -24.50
N MET A 2 -38.32 42.39 -23.55
CA MET A 2 -38.37 42.14 -22.09
C MET A 2 -38.59 40.71 -21.52
N ASN A 3 -37.46 40.10 -21.14
CA ASN A 3 -37.07 39.53 -19.82
C ASN A 3 -38.15 39.06 -18.82
N ARG A 4 -37.92 37.88 -18.21
CA ARG A 4 -37.46 37.73 -16.79
C ARG A 4 -37.22 36.26 -16.40
N LEU A 5 -36.03 36.00 -15.86
CA LEU A 5 -35.63 34.80 -15.09
C LEU A 5 -36.23 34.81 -13.68
N PRO A 6 -36.48 33.65 -13.05
CA PRO A 6 -36.64 33.58 -11.59
C PRO A 6 -35.31 33.23 -10.88
N ARG A 7 -34.89 34.14 -9.99
CA ARG A 7 -33.91 33.92 -8.91
C ARG A 7 -34.64 33.34 -7.69
N ILE A 8 -34.14 32.25 -7.10
CA ILE A 8 -34.48 31.78 -5.74
C ILE A 8 -33.15 31.37 -5.08
N ARG A 9 -32.44 32.28 -4.39
CA ARG A 9 -32.43 32.55 -2.93
C ARG A 9 -32.23 31.30 -2.05
N ARG A 10 -30.97 31.08 -1.64
CA ARG A 10 -30.57 30.37 -0.41
C ARG A 10 -30.89 31.24 0.82
N PRO A 11 -31.25 30.65 1.97
CA PRO A 11 -31.04 31.29 3.26
C PRO A 11 -29.77 30.75 3.93
N LEU A 12 -28.81 31.66 4.17
CA LEU A 12 -27.84 31.56 5.26
C LEU A 12 -28.55 31.89 6.58
N SER A 13 -28.32 31.08 7.60
CA SER A 13 -28.53 31.39 9.02
C SER A 13 -27.24 30.94 9.71
N GLY A 14 -26.51 31.72 10.51
CA GLY A 14 -26.86 32.91 11.29
C GLY A 14 -26.52 32.62 12.76
N THR A 15 -25.76 33.53 13.39
CA THR A 15 -25.17 33.50 14.77
C THR A 15 -23.81 32.79 14.86
N MET A 16 -22.62 33.42 15.01
CA MET A 16 -22.13 34.64 15.69
C MET A 16 -22.21 34.57 17.23
N LYS A 17 -21.06 34.32 17.87
CA LYS A 17 -20.68 34.90 19.18
C LYS A 17 -19.15 34.98 19.30
N LEU A 18 -18.67 36.22 19.13
CA LEU A 18 -17.33 36.70 19.48
C LEU A 18 -17.33 37.00 20.98
N MET A 19 -16.33 36.53 21.73
CA MET A 19 -16.00 37.11 23.04
C MET A 19 -14.51 37.43 23.10
N LEU A 20 -14.26 38.73 23.20
CA LEU A 20 -12.99 39.41 23.38
C LEU A 20 -12.86 39.71 24.88
N CYS A 21 -11.82 39.19 25.54
CA CYS A 21 -11.41 39.68 26.86
C CYS A 21 -9.94 40.11 26.79
N LEU A 22 -9.75 41.42 26.87
CA LEU A 22 -8.48 42.12 26.95
C LEU A 22 -8.24 42.45 28.44
N CYS A 23 -7.18 41.90 29.04
CA CYS A 23 -6.63 42.42 30.30
C CYS A 23 -5.11 42.53 30.16
N LEU A 24 -4.61 43.76 30.27
CA LEU A 24 -3.21 44.16 30.33
C LEU A 24 -2.73 44.29 31.79
N VAL A 25 -1.40 44.40 31.95
CA VAL A 25 -0.54 44.71 33.12
C VAL A 25 -0.31 43.54 34.11
N SER A 26 0.90 43.12 34.53
CA SER A 26 2.22 43.77 34.73
C SER A 26 3.37 42.71 34.80
N PRO A 27 4.67 43.09 34.78
CA PRO A 27 5.81 42.17 34.69
C PRO A 27 6.34 41.72 36.06
N GLY A 28 6.76 40.46 36.17
CA GLY A 28 7.34 39.88 37.39
C GLY A 28 8.36 38.79 37.06
N PHE A 29 9.60 39.05 37.47
CA PHE A 29 10.78 38.19 37.40
C PHE A 29 10.54 36.74 37.82
N LEU A 30 11.00 35.78 37.01
CA LEU A 30 11.55 34.51 37.50
C LEU A 30 12.76 34.12 36.64
N ALA A 31 13.93 34.23 37.25
CA ALA A 31 15.17 33.65 36.76
C ALA A 31 15.10 32.13 36.89
N ILE A 32 15.40 31.41 35.81
CA ILE A 32 15.59 29.96 35.83
C ILE A 32 17.11 29.72 35.88
N PRO A 33 17.63 28.94 36.85
CA PRO A 33 19.06 28.67 36.92
C PRO A 33 19.48 27.72 35.79
N SER A 34 20.58 28.08 35.13
CA SER A 34 21.33 27.19 34.23
C SER A 34 21.90 26.02 35.02
N PHE A 35 21.43 24.81 34.76
CA PHE A 35 22.15 23.60 35.16
C PHE A 35 23.09 23.21 34.02
N ALA A 36 24.39 23.42 34.28
CA ALA A 36 25.46 22.78 33.55
C ALA A 36 25.41 21.27 33.82
N VAL A 37 25.27 20.46 32.78
CA VAL A 37 25.53 19.02 32.86
C VAL A 37 26.84 18.75 32.12
N HIS A 38 27.77 18.21 32.89
CA HIS A 38 29.09 17.77 32.48
C HIS A 38 29.02 16.66 31.41
N ASN A 39 29.91 16.78 30.44
CA ASN A 39 30.34 15.69 29.55
C ASN A 39 30.68 14.43 30.34
N LEU A 40 30.02 13.33 30.02
CA LEU A 40 30.53 11.98 30.22
C LEU A 40 30.34 11.23 28.90
N GLY A 41 31.46 10.99 28.24
CA GLY A 41 31.53 10.25 26.99
C GLY A 41 31.08 8.81 27.19
N GLY A 42 30.10 8.42 26.40
CA GLY A 42 29.75 7.04 26.09
C GLY A 42 29.25 7.04 24.66
N ALA A 43 30.08 6.55 23.73
CA ALA A 43 29.71 6.40 22.34
C ALA A 43 28.60 5.35 22.23
N MET A 44 27.35 5.79 22.17
CA MET A 44 26.23 4.96 21.73
C MET A 44 26.06 5.18 20.22
N ASN A 45 26.36 4.15 19.44
CA ASN A 45 25.96 4.07 18.04
C ASN A 45 24.43 4.05 17.98
N LEU A 46 23.84 5.22 17.79
CA LEU A 46 22.44 5.41 17.47
C LEU A 46 22.26 5.17 15.97
N VAL A 47 21.75 4.01 15.59
CA VAL A 47 21.13 3.87 14.27
C VAL A 47 19.77 4.54 14.36
N SER A 48 19.76 5.84 14.08
CA SER A 48 18.57 6.66 13.93
C SER A 48 18.00 6.44 12.53
N HIS A 49 16.87 5.75 12.39
CA HIS A 49 16.03 5.86 11.20
C HIS A 49 15.11 7.06 11.37
N ALA A 50 15.69 8.26 11.27
CA ALA A 50 14.94 9.48 11.11
C ALA A 50 14.58 9.65 9.62
N ALA A 51 13.29 9.75 9.32
CA ALA A 51 12.80 10.27 8.05
C ALA A 51 13.17 11.76 7.94
N ALA A 52 14.37 12.05 7.44
CA ALA A 52 14.83 13.41 7.15
C ALA A 52 15.70 13.40 5.88
N ALA A 53 15.22 14.14 4.87
CA ALA A 53 15.70 14.21 3.49
C ALA A 53 15.66 12.87 2.74
N ALA A 54 15.07 12.84 1.53
CA ALA A 54 15.17 11.66 0.66
C ALA A 54 16.67 11.33 0.50
N PRO A 55 17.17 10.22 1.06
CA PRO A 55 18.58 9.95 0.97
C PRO A 55 18.86 9.48 -0.46
N ALA A 56 19.92 10.01 -1.07
CA ALA A 56 20.63 9.31 -2.13
C ALA A 56 21.37 8.08 -1.55
N ASN A 57 20.70 7.30 -0.69
CA ASN A 57 21.21 6.05 -0.17
C ASN A 57 21.04 5.01 -1.28
N GLU A 58 22.15 4.42 -1.69
CA GLU A 58 22.17 3.17 -2.44
C GLU A 58 21.19 2.20 -1.78
N SER A 59 20.05 1.97 -2.42
CA SER A 59 19.18 0.89 -1.99
C SER A 59 19.98 -0.42 -2.05
N ILE A 60 20.06 -1.11 -0.90
CA ILE A 60 20.70 -2.43 -0.73
C ILE A 60 20.00 -3.49 -1.61
N ALA A 61 18.87 -3.17 -2.23
CA ALA A 61 18.19 -3.99 -3.21
C ALA A 61 19.13 -4.42 -4.35
N PRO A 62 18.99 -5.65 -4.88
CA PRO A 62 19.73 -6.10 -6.06
C PRO A 62 19.58 -5.12 -7.23
N GLU A 63 20.66 -4.89 -7.99
CA GLU A 63 20.65 -3.97 -9.13
C GLU A 63 19.58 -4.33 -10.17
N SER A 64 19.41 -5.63 -10.45
CA SER A 64 18.37 -6.12 -11.36
C SER A 64 16.95 -5.81 -10.86
N LEU A 65 16.71 -5.81 -9.55
CA LEU A 65 15.43 -5.40 -8.97
C LEU A 65 15.20 -3.89 -9.15
N ARG A 66 16.24 -3.08 -8.96
CA ARG A 66 16.15 -1.63 -9.17
C ARG A 66 15.80 -1.30 -10.63
N HIS A 67 16.42 -1.98 -11.59
CA HIS A 67 16.08 -1.84 -13.00
C HIS A 67 14.65 -2.25 -13.28
N PHE A 68 14.24 -3.45 -12.83
CA PHE A 68 12.87 -3.92 -13.01
C PHE A 68 11.83 -2.96 -12.43
N ALA A 69 12.08 -2.41 -11.23
CA ALA A 69 11.22 -1.40 -10.62
C ALA A 69 11.17 -0.10 -11.43
N ALA A 70 12.32 0.42 -11.88
CA ALA A 70 12.40 1.64 -12.68
C ALA A 70 11.66 1.49 -14.02
N ASP A 71 11.84 0.37 -14.73
CA ASP A 71 11.17 0.09 -16.00
C ASP A 71 9.66 -0.05 -15.81
N THR A 72 9.24 -0.72 -14.73
CA THR A 72 7.83 -0.85 -14.36
C THR A 72 7.19 0.52 -14.10
N ILE A 73 7.84 1.38 -13.32
CA ILE A 73 7.38 2.75 -13.02
C ILE A 73 7.30 3.58 -14.30
N SER A 74 8.31 3.49 -15.16
CA SER A 74 8.34 4.20 -16.44
C SER A 74 7.11 3.85 -17.28
N LYS A 75 6.82 2.55 -17.47
CA LYS A 75 5.65 2.10 -18.22
C LYS A 75 4.33 2.50 -17.59
N LEU A 76 4.19 2.35 -16.27
CA LEU A 76 2.98 2.77 -15.57
C LEU A 76 2.74 4.27 -15.72
N SER A 77 3.80 5.08 -15.68
CA SER A 77 3.69 6.55 -15.78
C SER A 77 3.13 7.06 -17.12
N GLU A 78 3.08 6.22 -18.16
CA GLU A 78 2.41 6.54 -19.42
C GLU A 78 0.88 6.42 -19.33
N GLN A 79 0.35 5.82 -18.26
CA GLN A 79 -1.06 5.51 -18.07
C GLN A 79 -1.71 6.38 -16.97
N THR A 80 -3.02 6.60 -17.10
CA THR A 80 -3.80 7.22 -16.01
C THR A 80 -4.08 6.19 -14.91
N PRO A 81 -3.95 6.52 -13.61
CA PRO A 81 -3.63 7.84 -13.01
C PRO A 81 -2.15 8.04 -12.60
N PHE A 82 -1.21 7.30 -13.17
CA PHE A 82 0.17 7.21 -12.69
C PHE A 82 1.12 8.26 -13.29
N GLN A 83 0.64 9.24 -14.06
CA GLN A 83 1.50 10.20 -14.75
C GLN A 83 2.46 10.96 -13.84
N SER A 84 2.05 11.18 -12.58
CA SER A 84 2.89 11.84 -11.57
C SER A 84 4.14 11.03 -11.16
N TRP A 85 4.23 9.76 -11.54
CA TRP A 85 5.36 8.88 -11.25
C TRP A 85 6.53 9.09 -12.21
N ALA A 86 6.32 9.80 -13.32
CA ALA A 86 7.38 10.11 -14.27
C ALA A 86 8.51 10.90 -13.58
N GLY A 87 9.72 10.34 -13.63
CA GLY A 87 10.91 10.93 -12.98
C GLY A 87 10.91 10.86 -11.45
N ALA A 88 9.99 10.12 -10.83
CA ALA A 88 9.93 9.93 -9.38
C ALA A 88 11.19 9.25 -8.83
N SER A 89 11.55 9.59 -7.59
CA SER A 89 12.56 8.84 -6.86
C SER A 89 11.92 7.67 -6.11
N THR A 90 12.73 6.65 -5.81
CA THR A 90 12.26 5.44 -5.13
C THR A 90 13.13 5.08 -3.93
N LEU A 91 12.50 4.47 -2.93
CA LEU A 91 13.15 3.75 -1.84
C LEU A 91 12.71 2.29 -1.92
N ILE A 92 13.65 1.35 -1.86
CA ILE A 92 13.34 -0.09 -1.96
C ILE A 92 13.80 -0.79 -0.69
N GLU A 93 12.84 -1.40 0.00
CA GLU A 93 13.01 -2.02 1.32
C GLU A 93 12.51 -3.47 1.32
N PRO A 94 13.19 -4.40 2.00
CA PRO A 94 12.74 -5.79 2.08
C PRO A 94 11.50 -5.93 2.98
N LEU A 95 10.57 -6.80 2.58
CA LEU A 95 9.34 -7.10 3.32
C LEU A 95 9.50 -8.35 4.20
N GLY A 96 10.45 -8.27 5.12
CA GLY A 96 10.71 -9.31 6.12
C GLY A 96 11.64 -10.43 5.64
N PRO A 97 12.10 -11.28 6.57
CA PRO A 97 13.04 -12.34 6.28
C PRO A 97 12.39 -13.45 5.42
N GLY A 98 13.12 -13.93 4.40
CA GLY A 98 12.73 -15.12 3.63
C GLY A 98 11.64 -14.94 2.58
N THR A 99 10.95 -13.79 2.54
CA THR A 99 9.82 -13.54 1.62
C THR A 99 10.25 -13.21 0.19
N ARG A 100 11.56 -12.95 -0.03
CA ARG A 100 12.15 -12.48 -1.29
C ARG A 100 11.28 -11.40 -1.95
N SER A 101 10.73 -10.50 -1.14
CA SER A 101 9.76 -9.49 -1.53
C SER A 101 10.22 -8.13 -1.04
N TRP A 102 9.88 -7.10 -1.80
CA TRP A 102 10.30 -5.73 -1.54
C TRP A 102 9.14 -4.75 -1.73
N LEU A 103 9.10 -3.76 -0.85
CA LEU A 103 8.32 -2.54 -1.02
C LEU A 103 9.16 -1.53 -1.78
N VAL A 104 8.63 -1.03 -2.88
CA VAL A 104 9.18 0.11 -3.61
C VAL A 104 8.31 1.31 -3.31
N THR A 105 8.76 2.20 -2.44
CA THR A 105 8.06 3.45 -2.14
C THR A 105 8.41 4.51 -3.18
N ILE A 106 7.40 5.16 -3.75
CA ILE A 106 7.56 6.13 -4.84
C ILE A 106 7.30 7.54 -4.31
N TYR A 107 8.28 8.43 -4.46
CA TYR A 107 8.20 9.81 -4.01
C TYR A 107 8.16 10.78 -5.18
N ARG A 108 7.36 11.85 -5.03
CA ARG A 108 7.30 12.93 -6.01
C ARG A 108 8.69 13.54 -6.20
N PRO A 109 9.08 13.86 -7.45
CA PRO A 109 10.29 14.64 -7.70
C PRO A 109 10.25 15.95 -6.90
N SER A 110 11.28 16.20 -6.08
CA SER A 110 11.41 17.46 -5.37
C SER A 110 12.00 18.52 -6.29
N PHE A 111 11.24 19.59 -6.55
CA PHE A 111 11.72 20.79 -7.25
C PHE A 111 12.08 21.93 -6.27
N ALA A 112 11.89 21.73 -4.96
CA ALA A 112 12.17 22.73 -3.95
C ALA A 112 13.56 22.50 -3.34
N SER A 113 14.43 23.51 -3.42
CA SER A 113 15.77 23.50 -2.81
C SER A 113 15.76 23.70 -1.28
N SER A 114 14.59 23.54 -0.64
CA SER A 114 14.46 23.78 0.80
C SER A 114 14.61 22.48 1.55
N ALA A 115 15.64 22.40 2.39
CA ALA A 115 15.94 21.25 3.24
C ALA A 115 14.84 20.93 4.29
N THR A 116 13.72 21.65 4.27
CA THR A 116 12.62 21.55 5.23
C THR A 116 11.36 20.86 4.70
N SER A 117 11.28 20.53 3.40
CA SER A 117 10.13 19.78 2.86
C SER A 117 10.40 18.28 2.85
N SER A 118 9.62 17.52 3.62
CA SER A 118 9.63 16.05 3.56
C SER A 118 9.20 15.55 2.18
N PRO A 119 9.80 14.46 1.66
CA PRO A 119 9.41 13.88 0.39
C PRO A 119 7.95 13.43 0.46
N VAL A 120 7.18 13.73 -0.59
CA VAL A 120 5.76 13.36 -0.67
C VAL A 120 5.65 12.01 -1.35
N GLN A 121 5.21 10.99 -0.62
CA GLN A 121 4.88 9.68 -1.19
C GLN A 121 3.67 9.83 -2.12
N ILE A 122 3.77 9.24 -3.32
CA ILE A 122 2.73 9.31 -4.36
C ILE A 122 2.29 7.92 -4.85
N GLY A 123 2.96 6.86 -4.39
CA GLY A 123 2.57 5.49 -4.66
C GLY A 123 3.58 4.48 -4.16
N TYR A 124 3.38 3.23 -4.55
CA TYR A 124 4.27 2.13 -4.25
C TYR A 124 4.13 0.96 -5.24
N LEU A 125 5.11 0.07 -5.23
CA LEU A 125 5.03 -1.28 -5.80
C LEU A 125 5.34 -2.32 -4.73
N ILE A 126 4.77 -3.51 -4.87
CA ILE A 126 5.25 -4.74 -4.22
C ILE A 126 5.79 -5.66 -5.30
N ILE A 127 7.06 -6.01 -5.18
CA ILE A 127 7.75 -6.90 -6.11
C ILE A 127 8.25 -8.12 -5.33
N SER A 128 8.00 -9.32 -5.87
CA SER A 128 8.54 -10.56 -5.32
C SER A 128 9.42 -11.27 -6.33
N ALA A 129 10.45 -11.97 -5.87
CA ALA A 129 11.24 -12.87 -6.70
C ALA A 129 10.70 -14.30 -6.62
N ALA A 130 10.38 -14.87 -7.78
CA ALA A 130 10.05 -16.28 -7.94
C ALA A 130 11.28 -17.18 -7.64
N PRO A 131 11.10 -18.48 -7.37
CA PRO A 131 12.20 -19.40 -7.05
C PRO A 131 13.38 -19.33 -8.02
N GLN A 132 13.09 -19.21 -9.32
CA GLN A 132 14.04 -19.08 -10.43
C GLN A 132 14.77 -17.73 -10.50
N GLY A 133 14.50 -16.79 -9.59
CA GLY A 133 15.15 -15.47 -9.54
C GLY A 133 14.51 -14.40 -10.43
N LEU A 134 13.40 -14.72 -11.10
CA LEU A 134 12.61 -13.76 -11.87
C LEU A 134 11.78 -12.87 -10.95
N TYR A 135 11.70 -11.58 -11.25
CA TYR A 135 10.85 -10.66 -10.50
C TYR A 135 9.43 -10.65 -11.04
N LYS A 136 8.45 -10.51 -10.16
CA LYS A 136 7.02 -10.38 -10.45
C LYS A 136 6.47 -9.15 -9.74
N LEU A 137 5.74 -8.32 -10.47
CA LEU A 137 4.95 -7.22 -9.93
C LEU A 137 3.68 -7.81 -9.33
N ILE A 138 3.56 -7.77 -8.01
CA ILE A 138 2.44 -8.39 -7.29
C ILE A 138 1.30 -7.40 -7.16
N GLU A 139 1.67 -6.17 -6.83
CA GLU A 139 0.74 -5.12 -6.47
C GLU A 139 1.38 -3.75 -6.70
N TYR A 140 0.56 -2.75 -7.00
CA TYR A 140 0.95 -1.35 -7.02
C TYR A 140 -0.23 -0.48 -6.58
N GLY A 141 0.05 0.68 -6.03
CA GLY A 141 -1.01 1.59 -5.59
C GLY A 141 -0.58 3.04 -5.58
N THR A 142 -1.57 3.93 -5.66
CA THR A 142 -1.39 5.39 -5.64
C THR A 142 -1.69 5.96 -4.27
N GLY A 143 -1.27 7.20 -4.02
CA GLY A 143 -1.68 7.97 -2.84
C GLY A 143 -0.78 7.76 -1.60
N PRO A 144 -1.03 8.53 -0.53
CA PRO A 144 -0.21 8.52 0.67
C PRO A 144 -0.49 7.32 1.59
N ASP A 145 -1.68 6.69 1.47
CA ASP A 145 -2.11 5.56 2.28
C ASP A 145 -1.69 4.23 1.66
N SER A 146 -0.42 4.15 1.28
CA SER A 146 0.21 2.91 0.80
C SER A 146 0.10 1.79 1.83
N LEU A 147 0.14 0.54 1.37
CA LEU A 147 0.54 -0.55 2.24
C LEU A 147 1.84 -0.16 2.96
N TYR A 148 1.90 -0.38 4.27
CA TYR A 148 3.02 0.01 5.12
C TYR A 148 3.27 1.52 5.24
N SER A 149 2.28 2.38 4.95
CA SER A 149 2.41 3.82 5.22
C SER A 149 2.55 4.07 6.73
N THR A 150 3.54 4.88 7.10
CA THR A 150 4.21 4.85 8.41
C THR A 150 3.49 5.61 9.54
N ASN A 151 2.17 5.82 9.47
CA ASN A 151 1.44 6.43 10.60
C ASN A 151 1.44 5.55 11.87
N LEU A 152 1.83 4.27 11.75
CA LEU A 152 2.02 3.32 12.87
C LEU A 152 3.50 3.09 13.23
N ALA A 153 4.44 3.43 12.33
CA ALA A 153 5.85 3.10 12.45
C ALA A 153 6.75 4.32 12.80
N SER A 154 6.19 5.53 12.80
CA SER A 154 6.95 6.76 13.03
C SER A 154 7.25 7.06 14.50
N GLU A 155 6.71 6.28 15.44
CA GLU A 155 7.08 6.36 16.85
C GLU A 155 7.53 4.97 17.30
N PRO A 156 8.72 4.79 17.89
CA PRO A 156 8.90 3.65 18.77
C PRO A 156 7.77 3.75 19.78
N LEU A 157 6.81 2.84 19.72
CA LEU A 157 5.79 2.71 20.75
C LEU A 157 6.53 2.33 22.02
N VAL A 158 6.98 3.33 22.78
CA VAL A 158 7.56 3.16 24.11
C VAL A 158 6.40 2.81 25.03
N PHE A 159 5.97 1.56 24.97
CA PHE A 159 5.10 1.01 25.98
C PHE A 159 5.96 0.72 27.21
N ALA A 160 5.68 1.41 28.32
CA ALA A 160 6.21 1.09 29.65
C ALA A 160 7.75 0.88 29.74
N GLY A 161 8.55 1.62 28.95
CA GLY A 161 10.02 1.59 29.05
C GLY A 161 10.69 0.44 28.31
N SER A 162 9.99 -0.24 27.39
CA SER A 162 10.57 -1.27 26.53
C SER A 162 10.76 -0.79 25.09
N SER A 163 11.79 -1.30 24.40
CA SER A 163 12.04 -1.00 22.99
C SER A 163 11.31 -2.01 22.12
N LEU A 164 10.33 -1.55 21.35
CA LEU A 164 9.65 -2.39 20.37
C LEU A 164 10.42 -2.41 19.04
N THR A 165 10.53 -3.60 18.45
CA THR A 165 10.96 -3.79 17.08
C THR A 165 9.72 -4.00 16.21
N ILE A 166 9.54 -3.12 15.23
CA ILE A 166 8.45 -3.17 14.26
C ILE A 166 9.08 -3.49 12.91
N MET A 167 8.64 -4.58 12.27
CA MET A 167 9.16 -5.01 10.98
C MET A 167 8.03 -5.31 9.99
N PRO A 168 8.12 -4.87 8.73
CA PRO A 168 7.16 -5.27 7.72
C PRO A 168 7.37 -6.76 7.39
N VAL A 169 6.28 -7.50 7.27
CA VAL A 169 6.27 -8.91 6.87
C VAL A 169 5.18 -9.14 5.82
N TYR A 170 5.50 -9.95 4.80
CA TYR A 170 4.63 -10.14 3.64
C TYR A 170 4.56 -11.61 3.20
N GLY A 171 3.36 -12.18 3.22
CA GLY A 171 3.04 -13.52 2.72
C GLY A 171 2.10 -13.49 1.52
N GLY A 172 2.13 -12.42 0.72
CA GLY A 172 1.22 -12.17 -0.40
C GLY A 172 0.21 -11.06 -0.12
N PRO A 173 -0.57 -10.64 -1.13
CA PRO A 173 -1.44 -9.46 -1.02
C PRO A 173 -2.60 -9.64 -0.04
N LEU A 174 -2.92 -10.88 0.33
CA LEU A 174 -3.93 -11.21 1.33
C LEU A 174 -3.33 -11.43 2.73
N LEU A 175 -2.01 -11.28 2.92
CA LEU A 175 -1.30 -11.49 4.18
C LEU A 175 -0.11 -10.52 4.28
N ALA A 176 -0.43 -9.25 4.50
CA ALA A 176 0.54 -8.17 4.69
C ALA A 176 0.37 -7.58 6.10
N ALA A 177 1.42 -7.60 6.91
CA ALA A 177 1.34 -7.15 8.29
C ALA A 177 2.63 -6.48 8.77
N TRP A 178 2.51 -5.73 9.86
CA TRP A 178 3.61 -5.36 10.74
C TRP A 178 3.75 -6.43 11.82
N ARG A 179 4.97 -6.96 12.01
CA ARG A 179 5.31 -7.82 13.14
C ARG A 179 5.96 -6.96 14.22
N VAL A 180 5.41 -6.99 15.43
CA VAL A 180 5.84 -6.20 16.58
C VAL A 180 6.39 -7.14 17.66
N THR A 181 7.61 -6.90 18.11
CA THR A 181 8.25 -7.65 19.20
C THR A 181 8.85 -6.73 20.25
N ASP A 182 8.81 -7.15 21.52
CA ASP A 182 9.47 -6.46 22.62
C ASP A 182 10.90 -6.98 22.81
N GLU A 183 11.89 -6.10 22.70
CA GLU A 183 13.31 -6.41 22.94
C GLU A 183 13.72 -6.15 24.42
N GLY A 184 12.86 -5.49 25.21
CA GLY A 184 13.21 -4.95 26.54
C GLY A 184 13.15 -5.94 27.71
N SER A 185 12.53 -7.10 27.54
CA SER A 185 12.30 -8.07 28.62
C SER A 185 13.31 -9.23 28.61
N GLY A 186 14.61 -8.87 28.63
CA GLY A 186 15.79 -9.75 28.80
C GLY A 186 15.49 -11.25 28.94
N GLY A 187 15.15 -11.91 27.84
CA GLY A 187 14.94 -13.35 27.72
C GLY A 187 13.95 -14.03 28.70
N ALA A 188 13.21 -13.28 29.52
CA ALA A 188 12.52 -13.84 30.70
C ALA A 188 10.98 -13.83 30.61
N THR A 189 10.39 -13.21 29.61
CA THR A 189 8.96 -13.38 29.30
C THR A 189 8.79 -13.59 27.81
N GLY A 190 8.51 -14.84 27.41
CA GLY A 190 8.23 -15.23 26.02
C GLY A 190 6.92 -14.64 25.50
N LEU A 191 6.84 -13.32 25.41
CA LEU A 191 5.73 -12.63 24.77
C LEU A 191 5.84 -12.90 23.27
N SER A 192 4.80 -13.51 22.72
CA SER A 192 4.67 -13.81 21.30
C SER A 192 4.55 -12.51 20.51
N ALA A 193 5.09 -12.48 19.29
CA ALA A 193 4.96 -11.32 18.43
C ALA A 193 3.49 -10.97 18.18
N GLU A 194 3.18 -9.67 18.17
CA GLU A 194 1.89 -9.15 17.72
C GLU A 194 1.97 -8.83 16.22
N TYR A 195 0.85 -9.02 15.52
CA TYR A 195 0.73 -8.74 14.10
C TYR A 195 -0.34 -7.69 13.89
N LEU A 196 -0.02 -6.63 13.16
CA LEU A 196 -0.96 -5.56 12.81
C LEU A 196 -1.14 -5.54 11.30
N ASP A 197 -2.36 -5.39 10.81
CA ASP A 197 -2.64 -5.26 9.38
C ASP A 197 -1.83 -4.11 8.76
N ALA A 198 -1.16 -4.39 7.63
CA ALA A 198 -0.23 -3.43 7.03
C ALA A 198 -0.91 -2.18 6.46
N GLN A 199 -2.22 -2.20 6.24
CA GLN A 199 -2.97 -1.06 5.72
C GLN A 199 -3.65 -0.26 6.83
N SER A 200 -4.29 -0.93 7.79
CA SER A 200 -5.14 -0.31 8.83
C SER A 200 -4.48 -0.19 10.19
N GLY A 201 -3.47 -1.04 10.49
CA GLY A 201 -2.88 -1.17 11.81
C GLY A 201 -3.73 -1.93 12.82
N GLU A 202 -4.84 -2.53 12.40
CA GLU A 202 -5.66 -3.35 13.28
C GLU A 202 -4.90 -4.62 13.72
N ALA A 203 -5.03 -4.99 14.99
CA ALA A 203 -4.45 -6.22 15.50
C ALA A 203 -5.07 -7.44 14.82
N LEU A 204 -4.23 -8.28 14.23
CA LEU A 204 -4.62 -9.52 13.58
C LEU A 204 -4.58 -10.68 14.58
N PRO A 205 -5.48 -11.68 14.46
CA PRO A 205 -5.43 -12.90 15.25
C PRO A 205 -4.33 -13.85 14.72
N GLU A 206 -3.11 -13.35 14.59
CA GLU A 206 -1.95 -14.06 14.07
C GLU A 206 -0.89 -14.26 15.15
N THR A 207 -0.16 -15.36 15.02
CA THR A 207 1.00 -15.72 15.84
C THR A 207 2.15 -16.07 14.90
N ASP A 208 3.38 -16.17 15.40
CA ASP A 208 4.51 -16.66 14.58
C ASP A 208 4.20 -18.04 13.93
N THR A 209 3.44 -18.90 14.61
CA THR A 209 3.09 -20.23 14.08
C THR A 209 2.12 -20.13 12.92
N THR A 210 1.02 -19.39 13.08
CA THR A 210 -0.01 -19.23 12.03
C THR A 210 0.51 -18.39 10.88
N TRP A 211 1.33 -17.37 11.15
CA TRP A 211 2.01 -16.58 10.15
C TRP A 211 2.94 -17.44 9.28
N ASN A 212 3.84 -18.22 9.89
CA ASN A 212 4.78 -19.05 9.15
C ASN A 212 4.06 -20.14 8.33
N LEU A 213 2.97 -20.70 8.86
CA LEU A 213 2.16 -21.68 8.13
C LEU A 213 1.52 -21.08 6.87
N GLN A 214 0.99 -19.86 6.97
CA GLN A 214 0.32 -19.21 5.84
C GLN A 214 1.33 -18.61 4.85
N SER A 215 2.30 -17.83 5.33
CA SER A 215 3.32 -17.18 4.50
C SER A 215 4.26 -18.18 3.81
N GLY A 216 4.51 -19.35 4.41
CA GLY A 216 5.30 -20.42 3.80
C GLY A 216 4.67 -21.04 2.54
N LYS A 217 3.39 -20.77 2.28
CA LYS A 217 2.67 -21.21 1.07
C LYS A 217 2.73 -20.17 -0.05
N TYR A 218 3.17 -18.96 0.25
CA TYR A 218 3.22 -17.88 -0.72
C TYR A 218 4.23 -18.19 -1.82
N ASN A 219 3.75 -18.18 -3.05
CA ASN A 219 4.56 -18.21 -4.25
C ASN A 219 4.15 -17.03 -5.12
N PRO A 220 5.10 -16.26 -5.67
CA PRO A 220 4.76 -15.21 -6.62
C PRO A 220 3.96 -15.79 -7.80
N PRO A 221 2.82 -15.16 -8.17
CA PRO A 221 1.96 -15.58 -9.26
C PRO A 221 2.73 -15.68 -10.57
N SER A 222 2.51 -16.77 -11.30
CA SER A 222 3.16 -16.99 -12.59
C SER A 222 2.60 -16.07 -13.69
N GLY A 223 1.30 -15.75 -13.59
CA GLY A 223 0.58 -14.90 -14.54
C GLY A 223 0.76 -13.40 -14.32
N ALA A 224 1.52 -12.97 -13.32
CA ALA A 224 1.83 -11.56 -13.12
C ALA A 224 2.86 -11.03 -14.13
N TYR A 225 2.85 -9.72 -14.32
CA TYR A 225 3.90 -9.01 -15.06
C TYR A 225 5.23 -9.23 -14.34
N GLY A 226 6.29 -9.50 -15.10
CA GLY A 226 7.57 -9.90 -14.55
C GLY A 226 8.73 -9.68 -15.50
N SER A 227 9.94 -9.91 -14.98
CA SER A 227 11.17 -9.75 -15.75
C SER A 227 11.28 -10.69 -16.96
N ASP A 228 10.50 -11.77 -16.99
CA ASP A 228 10.39 -12.75 -18.07
C ASP A 228 9.47 -12.32 -19.23
N ASN A 229 8.53 -11.41 -18.97
CA ASN A 229 7.60 -10.88 -19.97
C ASN A 229 7.66 -9.36 -20.10
N ALA A 230 8.68 -8.74 -19.50
CA ALA A 230 8.87 -7.30 -19.45
C ALA A 230 8.85 -6.67 -20.85
N GLU A 231 9.61 -7.18 -21.81
CA GLU A 231 9.62 -6.59 -23.16
C GLU A 231 8.33 -6.77 -23.94
N ALA A 232 7.51 -7.76 -23.57
CA ALA A 232 6.31 -8.12 -24.31
C ALA A 232 5.07 -7.36 -23.83
N LEU A 233 4.96 -7.07 -22.53
CA LEU A 233 3.72 -6.56 -21.92
C LEU A 233 3.83 -5.08 -21.54
N PHE A 234 2.75 -4.36 -21.80
CA PHE A 234 2.58 -2.94 -21.50
C PHE A 234 1.24 -2.73 -20.78
N PRO A 235 1.20 -1.86 -19.76
CA PRO A 235 -0.05 -1.56 -19.05
C PRO A 235 -1.02 -0.81 -19.95
N GLY A 236 -2.27 -1.27 -19.99
CA GLY A 236 -3.38 -0.51 -20.58
C GLY A 236 -3.92 0.56 -19.62
N ASN A 237 -5.00 1.23 -20.01
CA ASN A 237 -5.73 2.10 -19.09
C ASN A 237 -6.44 1.28 -18.01
N THR A 238 -6.64 1.89 -16.83
CA THR A 238 -7.49 1.31 -15.80
C THR A 238 -8.96 1.39 -16.22
N THR A 239 -9.67 0.27 -16.15
CA THR A 239 -11.12 0.18 -16.36
C THR A 239 -11.82 0.18 -15.00
N ALA A 240 -12.63 1.19 -14.72
CA ALA A 240 -13.56 1.17 -13.59
C ALA A 240 -14.87 0.47 -14.00
N ALA A 241 -15.22 -0.59 -13.28
CA ALA A 241 -16.50 -1.29 -13.39
C ALA A 241 -17.61 -0.57 -12.61
N GLY A 242 -17.27 0.11 -11.52
CA GLY A 242 -18.21 0.85 -10.70
C GLY A 242 -17.52 1.91 -9.84
N GLU A 243 -18.29 2.52 -8.95
CA GLU A 243 -17.74 3.35 -7.87
C GLU A 243 -17.01 2.46 -6.85
N TYR A 244 -16.03 3.05 -6.17
CA TYR A 244 -15.44 2.40 -5.00
C TYR A 244 -16.54 2.15 -3.96
N PHE A 245 -16.36 1.13 -3.12
CA PHE A 245 -17.31 0.80 -2.07
C PHE A 245 -16.61 0.10 -0.92
N ASN A 246 -17.20 0.16 0.27
CA ASN A 246 -16.72 -0.57 1.42
C ASN A 246 -17.60 -1.84 1.62
N PRO A 247 -17.03 -3.06 1.58
CA PRO A 247 -17.80 -4.29 1.79
C PRO A 247 -18.54 -4.35 3.14
N TYR A 248 -18.12 -3.55 4.13
CA TYR A 248 -18.76 -3.50 5.45
C TYR A 248 -20.00 -2.61 5.49
N ASP A 249 -20.19 -1.69 4.53
CA ASP A 249 -21.38 -0.83 4.47
C ASP A 249 -22.64 -1.64 4.14
N ASN A 250 -22.49 -2.75 3.41
CA ASN A 250 -23.59 -3.66 3.10
C ASN A 250 -23.13 -5.12 3.13
N ILE A 251 -23.21 -5.75 4.30
CA ILE A 251 -22.79 -7.15 4.51
C ILE A 251 -23.68 -8.21 3.82
N LEU A 252 -24.74 -7.82 3.11
CA LEU A 252 -25.66 -8.78 2.46
C LEU A 252 -24.95 -9.64 1.39
N TRP A 253 -23.81 -9.20 0.85
CA TRP A 253 -22.98 -10.02 -0.04
C TRP A 253 -22.54 -11.35 0.61
N MET A 254 -22.46 -11.40 1.95
CA MET A 254 -22.12 -12.62 2.69
C MET A 254 -23.20 -13.70 2.57
N ALA A 255 -24.44 -13.31 2.29
CA ALA A 255 -25.55 -14.23 2.06
C ALA A 255 -25.65 -14.68 0.59
N ALA A 256 -24.92 -14.03 -0.33
CA ALA A 256 -24.86 -14.44 -1.73
C ALA A 256 -23.95 -15.66 -1.89
N ASP A 257 -24.28 -16.50 -2.88
CA ASP A 257 -23.51 -17.69 -3.18
C ASP A 257 -22.07 -17.33 -3.58
N ALA A 258 -21.11 -17.85 -2.81
CA ALA A 258 -19.69 -17.76 -3.12
C ALA A 258 -19.40 -18.49 -4.42
N LYS A 259 -18.64 -17.86 -5.31
CA LYS A 259 -18.22 -18.44 -6.59
C LYS A 259 -16.70 -18.50 -6.66
N GLN A 260 -16.21 -19.64 -7.13
CA GLN A 260 -14.87 -19.72 -7.71
C GLN A 260 -15.00 -19.24 -9.15
N LEU A 261 -14.32 -18.15 -9.47
CA LEU A 261 -14.37 -17.51 -10.78
C LEU A 261 -13.00 -17.64 -11.44
N THR A 262 -12.97 -17.93 -12.74
CA THR A 262 -11.73 -17.83 -13.50
C THR A 262 -11.38 -16.35 -13.72
N PRO A 263 -10.14 -16.03 -14.12
CA PRO A 263 -9.78 -14.66 -14.51
C PRO A 263 -10.73 -14.07 -15.57
N GLU A 264 -11.15 -14.86 -16.56
CA GLU A 264 -12.09 -14.44 -17.59
C GLU A 264 -13.48 -14.15 -17.05
N ASP A 265 -13.97 -14.93 -16.08
CA ASP A 265 -15.24 -14.70 -15.42
C ASP A 265 -15.23 -13.37 -14.64
N VAL A 266 -14.13 -13.10 -13.92
CA VAL A 266 -13.94 -11.85 -13.16
C VAL A 266 -13.94 -10.65 -14.10
N LEU A 267 -13.16 -10.72 -15.19
CA LEU A 267 -13.13 -9.65 -16.21
C LEU A 267 -14.50 -9.44 -16.85
N THR A 268 -15.19 -10.52 -17.20
CA THR A 268 -16.54 -10.45 -17.79
C THR A 268 -17.52 -9.76 -16.84
N ALA A 269 -17.48 -10.06 -15.55
CA ALA A 269 -18.31 -9.40 -14.56
C ALA A 269 -18.00 -7.90 -14.45
N LEU A 270 -16.72 -7.53 -14.44
CA LEU A 270 -16.28 -6.13 -14.35
C LEU A 270 -16.62 -5.33 -15.62
N ASP A 271 -16.52 -5.94 -16.79
CA ASP A 271 -16.93 -5.33 -18.06
C ASP A 271 -18.44 -5.07 -18.13
N GLN A 272 -19.23 -5.94 -17.49
CA GLN A 272 -20.67 -5.76 -17.30
C GLN A 272 -21.02 -4.74 -16.21
N LYS A 273 -20.03 -4.01 -15.68
CA LYS A 273 -20.19 -3.00 -14.62
C LYS A 273 -20.70 -3.59 -13.29
N HIS A 274 -20.41 -4.86 -13.02
CA HIS A 274 -20.63 -5.45 -11.72
C HIS A 274 -19.40 -5.27 -10.83
N SER A 275 -19.59 -4.76 -9.63
CA SER A 275 -18.59 -4.82 -8.56
C SER A 275 -18.69 -6.15 -7.81
N LEU A 276 -17.55 -6.62 -7.30
CA LEU A 276 -17.42 -7.91 -6.62
C LEU A 276 -16.77 -7.72 -5.26
N VAL A 277 -17.12 -8.56 -4.29
CA VAL A 277 -16.33 -8.73 -3.07
C VAL A 277 -15.53 -10.01 -3.18
N PHE A 278 -14.21 -9.91 -3.09
CA PHE A 278 -13.38 -11.08 -2.89
C PHE A 278 -13.21 -11.33 -1.39
N ALA A 279 -13.64 -12.49 -0.90
CA ALA A 279 -13.53 -12.87 0.49
C ALA A 279 -12.36 -13.84 0.68
N ALA A 280 -11.25 -13.33 1.24
CA ALA A 280 -10.10 -14.15 1.58
C ALA A 280 -10.50 -15.20 2.63
N SER A 281 -10.27 -16.48 2.33
CA SER A 281 -10.68 -17.61 3.20
C SER A 281 -9.79 -18.83 2.96
N GLY A 282 -9.81 -19.79 3.88
CA GLY A 282 -9.00 -21.02 3.78
C GLY A 282 -8.84 -21.69 5.14
N ASN A 283 -8.46 -22.98 5.14
CA ASN A 283 -8.36 -23.77 6.38
C ASN A 283 -7.27 -23.25 7.33
N ASP A 284 -6.20 -22.67 6.79
CA ASP A 284 -5.07 -22.16 7.58
C ASP A 284 -5.19 -20.67 7.91
N ARG A 285 -6.24 -19.99 7.44
CA ARG A 285 -6.45 -18.57 7.74
C ARG A 285 -7.10 -18.43 9.11
N THR A 286 -6.60 -17.51 9.92
CA THR A 286 -7.18 -17.19 11.23
C THR A 286 -8.27 -16.12 11.15
N TYR A 287 -8.37 -15.42 10.01
CA TYR A 287 -9.38 -14.39 9.76
C TYR A 287 -9.81 -14.35 8.29
N ARG A 288 -11.00 -13.78 8.06
CA ARG A 288 -11.53 -13.45 6.73
C ARG A 288 -11.40 -11.95 6.50
N PHE A 289 -10.99 -11.58 5.30
CA PHE A 289 -10.86 -10.18 4.89
C PHE A 289 -11.57 -9.98 3.55
N PRO A 290 -12.58 -9.09 3.48
CA PRO A 290 -13.24 -8.75 2.23
C PRO A 290 -12.47 -7.65 1.49
N LEU A 291 -12.18 -7.91 0.22
CA LEU A 291 -11.56 -6.96 -0.69
C LEU A 291 -12.63 -6.46 -1.68
N PRO A 292 -12.95 -5.15 -1.71
CA PRO A 292 -13.84 -4.61 -2.74
C PRO A 292 -13.13 -4.59 -4.09
N ILE A 293 -13.74 -5.13 -5.12
CA ILE A 293 -13.22 -5.13 -6.49
C ILE A 293 -14.21 -4.38 -7.38
N TYR A 294 -13.78 -3.26 -7.93
CA TYR A 294 -14.63 -2.35 -8.71
C TYR A 294 -13.96 -1.90 -10.02
N GLY A 295 -12.92 -2.58 -10.46
CA GLY A 295 -12.26 -2.34 -11.72
C GLY A 295 -11.07 -3.25 -11.94
N TYR A 296 -10.31 -2.99 -12.99
CA TYR A 296 -9.10 -3.73 -13.32
C TYR A 296 -8.15 -2.93 -14.23
N GLN A 297 -6.91 -3.38 -14.35
CA GLN A 297 -5.97 -3.00 -15.40
C GLN A 297 -5.35 -4.27 -15.97
N THR A 298 -5.24 -4.34 -17.29
CA THR A 298 -4.53 -5.41 -18.00
C THR A 298 -3.18 -4.93 -18.49
N TRP A 299 -2.19 -5.80 -18.41
CA TRP A 299 -0.89 -5.68 -19.07
C TRP A 299 -0.87 -6.67 -20.22
N ASP A 300 -0.89 -6.15 -21.45
CA ASP A 300 -1.03 -6.96 -22.66
C ASP A 300 0.08 -6.61 -23.66
N ALA A 301 0.24 -7.44 -24.68
CA ALA A 301 1.10 -7.12 -25.80
C ALA A 301 0.65 -5.81 -26.46
N ALA A 302 1.59 -4.88 -26.66
CA ALA A 302 1.31 -3.67 -27.42
C ALA A 302 0.71 -4.07 -28.78
N SER A 303 -0.40 -3.42 -29.18
CA SER A 303 -1.13 -3.76 -30.40
C SER A 303 -0.18 -3.98 -31.58
N ALA A 304 -0.27 -5.17 -32.14
CA ALA A 304 0.57 -5.68 -33.20
C ALA A 304 0.48 -4.82 -34.46
N ILE A 305 1.39 -3.85 -34.61
CA ILE A 305 1.74 -3.32 -35.94
C ILE A 305 2.95 -4.09 -36.51
N THR A 306 3.65 -4.89 -35.70
CA THR A 306 4.91 -5.55 -36.10
C THR A 306 5.15 -6.95 -35.51
N ARG A 307 4.12 -7.70 -35.10
CA ARG A 307 4.32 -9.12 -34.75
C ARG A 307 4.13 -10.02 -35.97
N ALA A 308 5.19 -10.72 -36.36
CA ALA A 308 5.10 -11.86 -37.25
C ALA A 308 4.24 -12.96 -36.60
N ALA A 309 3.39 -13.63 -37.40
CA ALA A 309 2.33 -14.53 -36.96
C ALA A 309 2.80 -15.85 -36.28
N THR A 310 4.08 -15.99 -35.97
CA THR A 310 4.71 -17.23 -35.46
C THR A 310 5.25 -17.14 -34.03
N GLU A 311 5.26 -15.97 -33.40
CA GLU A 311 5.70 -15.86 -32.00
C GLU A 311 4.57 -16.26 -31.04
N PRO A 312 4.82 -17.16 -30.05
CA PRO A 312 3.82 -17.51 -29.06
C PRO A 312 3.28 -16.24 -28.37
N THR A 313 1.96 -16.15 -28.26
CA THR A 313 1.29 -15.03 -27.60
C THR A 313 1.54 -15.13 -26.09
N THR A 314 2.33 -14.19 -25.56
CA THR A 314 2.48 -14.00 -24.12
C THR A 314 1.10 -13.72 -23.52
N ALA A 315 0.69 -14.49 -22.51
CA ALA A 315 -0.58 -14.27 -21.84
C ALA A 315 -0.59 -12.90 -21.13
N PRO A 316 -1.73 -12.18 -21.12
CA PRO A 316 -1.83 -10.91 -20.43
C PRO A 316 -1.77 -11.11 -18.90
N ALA A 317 -1.24 -10.11 -18.20
CA ALA A 317 -1.31 -10.06 -16.74
C ALA A 317 -2.47 -9.16 -16.31
N VAL A 318 -3.30 -9.63 -15.37
CA VAL A 318 -4.51 -8.93 -14.93
C VAL A 318 -4.34 -8.48 -13.49
N TYR A 319 -4.67 -7.22 -13.22
CA TYR A 319 -4.69 -6.64 -11.88
C TYR A 319 -6.08 -6.10 -11.56
N VAL A 320 -6.66 -6.50 -10.44
CA VAL A 320 -7.95 -5.98 -9.97
C VAL A 320 -7.76 -4.68 -9.19
N LEU A 321 -8.63 -3.71 -9.44
CA LEU A 321 -8.67 -2.43 -8.75
C LEU A 321 -9.49 -2.54 -7.47
N THR A 322 -8.90 -2.10 -6.36
CA THR A 322 -9.49 -2.08 -5.01
C THR A 322 -9.12 -0.79 -4.26
N GLY A 323 -9.83 -0.54 -3.15
CA GLY A 323 -9.79 0.71 -2.40
C GLY A 323 -11.11 0.96 -1.64
N ASN A 324 -11.04 1.69 -0.53
CA ASN A 324 -12.15 1.77 0.45
C ASN A 324 -12.87 3.14 0.48
N GLY A 325 -12.57 4.11 -0.40
CA GLY A 325 -13.15 5.44 -0.24
C GLY A 325 -12.62 6.54 -1.15
N GLU A 326 -13.35 7.66 -1.19
CA GLU A 326 -12.85 8.93 -1.73
C GLU A 326 -11.64 9.38 -0.91
N GLY A 327 -10.54 9.69 -1.59
CA GLY A 327 -9.30 10.11 -0.93
C GLY A 327 -8.45 8.97 -0.38
N SER A 328 -8.93 7.72 -0.40
CA SER A 328 -8.09 6.55 -0.11
C SER A 328 -7.21 6.18 -1.30
N SER A 329 -6.04 5.61 -0.99
CA SER A 329 -5.16 5.00 -1.96
C SER A 329 -5.86 3.90 -2.78
N SER A 330 -5.80 4.01 -4.10
CA SER A 330 -6.22 2.94 -5.00
C SER A 330 -5.11 1.90 -5.10
N ARG A 331 -5.49 0.63 -5.16
CA ARG A 331 -4.57 -0.52 -5.21
C ARG A 331 -4.93 -1.40 -6.40
N TRP A 332 -3.93 -1.90 -7.10
CA TRP A 332 -4.04 -2.85 -8.18
C TRP A 332 -3.30 -4.11 -7.78
N ILE A 333 -4.03 -5.19 -7.58
CA ILE A 333 -3.49 -6.46 -7.08
C ILE A 333 -3.58 -7.50 -8.20
N SER A 334 -2.51 -8.24 -8.45
CA SER A 334 -2.52 -9.33 -9.42
C SER A 334 -3.68 -10.29 -9.12
N LEU A 335 -4.55 -10.53 -10.10
CA LEU A 335 -5.69 -11.42 -9.95
C LEU A 335 -5.23 -12.85 -9.64
N ASP A 336 -4.16 -13.30 -10.30
CA ASP A 336 -3.51 -14.60 -10.06
C ASP A 336 -2.99 -14.71 -8.61
N ALA A 337 -2.57 -13.60 -8.00
CA ALA A 337 -2.09 -13.60 -6.61
C ALA A 337 -3.19 -13.78 -5.55
N ILE A 338 -4.47 -13.56 -5.92
CA ILE A 338 -5.60 -13.67 -4.99
C ILE A 338 -6.53 -14.83 -5.33
N ALA A 339 -6.55 -15.31 -6.58
CA ALA A 339 -7.55 -16.25 -7.09
C ALA A 339 -7.71 -17.50 -6.21
N ASP A 340 -6.61 -18.10 -5.75
CA ASP A 340 -6.64 -19.32 -4.94
C ASP A 340 -6.83 -19.07 -3.43
N GLY A 341 -6.84 -17.80 -3.00
CA GLY A 341 -6.85 -17.41 -1.59
C GLY A 341 -8.23 -17.16 -0.98
N GLY A 342 -9.31 -17.46 -1.71
CA GLY A 342 -10.66 -17.10 -1.30
C GLY A 342 -11.74 -17.39 -2.33
N SER A 343 -12.81 -16.59 -2.33
CA SER A 343 -13.94 -16.71 -3.25
C SER A 343 -14.54 -15.35 -3.59
N PHE A 344 -15.17 -15.25 -4.76
CA PHE A 344 -15.84 -14.04 -5.22
C PHE A 344 -17.33 -14.07 -4.89
N HIS A 345 -17.85 -12.93 -4.46
CA HIS A 345 -19.26 -12.71 -4.17
C HIS A 345 -19.76 -11.53 -5.02
N PRO A 346 -20.87 -11.68 -5.74
CA PRO A 346 -21.52 -10.54 -6.37
C PRO A 346 -22.11 -9.63 -5.28
N LEU A 347 -22.16 -8.33 -5.55
CA LEU A 347 -23.02 -7.44 -4.77
C LEU A 347 -24.50 -7.76 -5.05
N PRO A 348 -25.38 -7.65 -4.03
CA PRO A 348 -26.80 -7.95 -4.14
C PRO A 348 -27.60 -6.96 -5.01
#